data_AF-A0A1H8AXN5-F1
#
_entry.id   AF-A0A1H8AXN5-F1
#
_cell.length_a   1.000
_cell.length_b   1.000
_cell.length_c   1.000
_cell.angle_alpha   90.00
_cell.angle_beta   90.00
_cell.angle_gamma   90.00
#
_symmetry.space_group_name_H-M   'P 1'
#
loop_
_entity.id
_entity.type
_entity.pdbx_description
1 polymer ?
#
loop_
_entity_poly.entity_id
_entity_poly.type
_entity_poly.pdbx_seq_one_letter_code
_entity_poly.pdbx_strand_id
1 'polypeptide(L)'
;MLNPQSFSEKDLPLKSLAAVDLVQGDLIFLEPTDKNALLGGRRTRLVELRNLEFAEMKIASLQAKLSLIRNQQGVPVLLISPVYLQSTGPNHLSKEEMNLLESRRQLVIEKQVTAIDGSPKHVLIEYDRETNQFLETDVNDLIAPEKVNGYQLSKEQQEDYKRGKIIEIPDSTRLQFTATDSQGMRANKMELIATITINGQEIYNSFYNLKTLRDYSHDYQEHPPTNAYLNALANLQTIEMEQPIVPDIQPDVETPSNTYHRSR
;
A
#
# COMPACT_ATOMS: atom_id res chain seq x y z
N MET A 1 1.44 -16.07 15.34
CA MET A 1 0.58 -15.95 14.14
C MET A 1 0.49 -14.47 13.82
N LEU A 2 1.15 -14.02 12.75
CA LEU A 2 1.06 -12.63 12.29
C LEU A 2 -0.24 -12.50 11.48
N ASN A 3 -1.09 -11.57 11.90
CA ASN A 3 -2.39 -11.33 11.28
C ASN A 3 -2.19 -10.66 9.91
N PRO A 4 -3.06 -10.95 8.92
CA PRO A 4 -3.20 -10.09 7.74
C PRO A 4 -3.34 -8.62 8.19
N GLN A 5 -2.39 -7.77 7.77
CA GLN A 5 -2.24 -6.41 8.29
C GLN A 5 -3.28 -5.46 7.68
N SER A 6 -4.50 -5.50 8.21
CA SER A 6 -5.45 -4.41 8.03
C SER A 6 -5.38 -3.48 9.25
N PHE A 7 -5.21 -2.20 8.98
CA PHE A 7 -5.30 -1.12 9.96
C PHE A 7 -6.58 -0.32 9.70
N SER A 8 -7.07 0.34 10.73
CA SER A 8 -8.17 1.30 10.66
C SER A 8 -7.66 2.70 10.97
N GLU A 9 -8.46 3.74 10.75
CA GLU A 9 -8.00 5.12 10.97
C GLU A 9 -7.51 5.38 12.41
N LYS A 10 -8.15 4.72 13.39
CA LYS A 10 -7.73 4.76 14.80
C LYS A 10 -6.38 4.10 15.08
N ASP A 11 -5.88 3.28 14.16
CA ASP A 11 -4.55 2.66 14.26
C ASP A 11 -3.44 3.60 13.74
N LEU A 12 -3.78 4.75 13.12
CA LEU A 12 -2.78 5.68 12.62
C LEU A 12 -1.93 6.24 13.78
N PRO A 13 -0.60 6.15 13.72
CA PRO A 13 0.28 6.67 14.76
C PRO A 13 0.43 8.20 14.62
N LEU A 14 -0.62 8.95 14.99
CA LEU A 14 -0.71 10.40 14.79
C LEU A 14 0.49 11.17 15.34
N LYS A 15 1.04 10.74 16.48
CA LYS A 15 2.26 11.34 17.05
C LYS A 15 3.48 11.19 16.14
N SER A 16 3.66 10.00 15.56
CA SER A 16 4.77 9.73 14.62
C SER A 16 4.60 10.49 13.31
N LEU A 17 3.35 10.59 12.81
CA LEU A 17 3.06 11.36 11.59
C LEU A 17 3.24 12.87 11.81
N ALA A 18 2.83 13.40 12.96
CA ALA A 18 3.06 14.80 13.32
C ALA A 18 4.56 15.13 13.46
N ALA A 19 5.36 14.20 14.00
CA ALA A 19 6.80 14.36 14.13
C ALA A 19 7.55 14.47 12.78
N VAL A 20 6.88 14.14 11.67
CA VAL A 20 7.43 14.23 10.31
C VAL A 20 6.64 15.20 9.43
N ASP A 21 5.84 16.08 10.05
CA ASP A 21 5.05 17.15 9.41
C ASP A 21 3.95 16.64 8.47
N LEU A 22 3.44 15.41 8.70
CA LEU A 22 2.32 14.84 7.95
C LEU A 22 0.97 14.98 8.66
N VAL A 23 0.96 15.53 9.88
CA VAL A 23 -0.26 15.82 10.65
C VAL A 23 -0.12 17.19 11.33
N GLN A 24 -1.13 18.03 11.18
CA GLN A 24 -1.26 19.31 11.91
C GLN A 24 -2.69 19.47 12.43
N GLY A 25 -2.86 19.43 13.75
CA GLY A 25 -4.19 19.34 14.35
C GLY A 25 -4.89 18.06 13.90
N ASP A 26 -6.08 18.21 13.33
CA ASP A 26 -6.88 17.09 12.80
C ASP A 26 -6.64 16.83 11.29
N LEU A 27 -5.78 17.62 10.64
CA LEU A 27 -5.48 17.49 9.22
C LEU A 27 -4.33 16.50 9.01
N ILE A 28 -4.58 15.50 8.14
CA ILE A 28 -3.57 14.56 7.66
C ILE A 28 -3.15 14.96 6.25
N PHE A 29 -1.87 15.29 6.07
CA PHE A 29 -1.28 15.67 4.79
C PHE A 29 -0.81 14.43 4.02
N LEU A 30 -1.74 13.53 3.72
CA LEU A 30 -1.52 12.39 2.86
C LEU A 30 -2.61 12.33 1.79
N GLU A 31 -2.19 12.10 0.56
CA GLU A 31 -3.11 11.80 -0.53
C GLU A 31 -3.95 10.56 -0.19
N PRO A 32 -5.23 10.48 -0.59
CA PRO A 32 -6.10 9.37 -0.26
C PRO A 32 -5.51 7.99 -0.60
N THR A 33 -4.82 7.90 -1.75
CA THR A 33 -4.11 6.68 -2.16
C THR A 33 -3.03 6.26 -1.16
N ASP A 34 -2.26 7.20 -0.62
CA ASP A 34 -1.18 6.92 0.31
C ASP A 34 -1.74 6.62 1.73
N LYS A 35 -2.82 7.29 2.14
CA LYS A 35 -3.57 6.93 3.36
C LYS A 35 -4.08 5.48 3.26
N ASN A 36 -4.73 5.11 2.16
CA ASN A 36 -5.23 3.75 1.93
C ASN A 36 -4.10 2.71 1.87
N ALA A 37 -2.94 3.07 1.32
CA ALA A 37 -1.76 2.22 1.33
C ALA A 37 -1.29 1.95 2.77
N LEU A 38 -1.13 2.99 3.59
CA LEU A 38 -0.77 2.83 5.01
C LEU A 38 -1.76 1.95 5.77
N LEU A 39 -3.06 2.20 5.57
CA LEU A 39 -4.11 1.43 6.25
C LEU A 39 -4.14 -0.04 5.81
N GLY A 40 -3.69 -0.34 4.60
CA GLY A 40 -3.48 -1.71 4.12
C GLY A 40 -2.13 -2.32 4.46
N GLY A 41 -1.30 -1.66 5.29
CA GLY A 41 0.07 -2.10 5.60
C GLY A 41 1.05 -2.01 4.43
N ARG A 42 0.65 -1.36 3.32
CA ARG A 42 1.46 -1.17 2.13
C ARG A 42 2.35 0.05 2.27
N ARG A 43 3.30 0.16 1.34
CA ARG A 43 4.16 1.35 1.21
C ARG A 43 3.43 2.46 0.47
N THR A 44 3.57 3.69 0.93
CA THR A 44 3.14 4.87 0.17
C THR A 44 4.00 5.09 -1.07
N ARG A 45 3.61 6.05 -1.91
CA ARG A 45 4.54 6.74 -2.80
C ARG A 45 5.59 7.51 -1.98
N LEU A 46 6.61 8.07 -2.65
CA LEU A 46 7.53 8.99 -2.00
C LEU A 46 6.76 10.20 -1.46
N VAL A 47 6.86 10.42 -0.16
CA VAL A 47 6.36 11.60 0.53
C VAL A 47 7.55 12.43 1.03
N GLU A 48 7.38 13.73 1.05
CA GLU A 48 8.36 14.64 1.65
C GLU A 48 8.10 14.73 3.15
N LEU A 49 9.06 14.26 3.95
CA LEU A 49 9.08 14.43 5.39
C LEU A 49 9.87 15.70 5.71
N ARG A 50 9.45 16.47 6.71
CA ARG A 50 10.09 17.74 7.10
C ARG A 50 10.40 17.78 8.58
N ASN A 51 11.30 18.70 8.95
CA ASN A 51 11.65 19.00 10.34
C ASN A 51 12.09 17.76 11.14
N LEU A 52 12.82 16.86 10.48
CA LEU A 52 13.26 15.61 11.06
C LEU A 52 14.40 15.86 12.04
N GLU A 53 14.32 15.22 13.21
CA GLU A 53 15.37 15.24 14.21
C GLU A 53 15.78 13.80 14.54
N PHE A 54 17.05 13.48 14.32
CA PHE A 54 17.60 12.17 14.61
C PHE A 54 19.03 12.28 15.14
N ALA A 55 19.28 11.73 16.33
CA ALA A 55 20.60 11.71 16.96
C ALA A 55 21.29 13.09 16.94
N GLU A 56 20.58 14.14 17.41
CA GLU A 56 21.03 15.54 17.45
C GLU A 56 21.25 16.21 16.07
N MET A 57 21.01 15.49 14.98
CA MET A 57 21.03 16.06 13.63
C MET A 57 19.64 16.54 13.24
N LYS A 58 19.57 17.78 12.73
CA LYS A 58 18.38 18.34 12.10
C LYS A 58 18.45 18.14 10.59
N ILE A 59 17.47 17.43 10.06
CA ILE A 59 17.30 17.21 8.62
C ILE A 59 16.08 18.02 8.19
N ALA A 60 16.31 19.03 7.35
CA ALA A 60 15.26 19.94 6.92
C ALA A 60 14.14 19.20 6.18
N SER A 61 14.51 18.30 5.27
CA SER A 61 13.59 17.50 4.47
C SER A 61 14.22 16.16 4.06
N LEU A 62 13.40 15.13 3.91
CA LEU A 62 13.80 13.81 3.41
C LEU A 62 12.65 13.21 2.60
N GLN A 63 12.95 12.68 1.41
CA GLN A 63 11.99 11.85 0.71
C GLN A 63 12.05 10.41 1.24
N ALA A 64 10.89 9.85 1.55
CA ALA A 64 10.77 8.49 2.03
C ALA A 64 9.43 7.88 1.61
N LYS A 65 9.39 6.55 1.52
CA LYS A 65 8.13 5.80 1.55
C LYS A 65 7.79 5.45 2.99
N LEU A 66 6.51 5.40 3.30
CA LEU A 66 6.00 5.06 4.61
C LEU A 66 5.21 3.76 4.56
N SER A 67 5.26 2.97 5.64
CA SER A 67 4.36 1.84 5.85
C SER A 67 4.00 1.69 7.32
N LEU A 68 2.91 0.97 7.60
CA LEU A 68 2.54 0.58 8.97
C LEU A 68 2.85 -0.89 9.18
N ILE A 69 3.43 -1.21 10.33
CA ILE A 69 3.56 -2.57 10.82
C ILE A 69 3.02 -2.66 12.24
N ARG A 70 2.68 -3.87 12.70
CA ARG A 70 2.47 -4.11 14.13
C ARG A 70 3.75 -4.65 14.74
N ASN A 71 4.19 -4.05 15.85
CA ASN A 71 5.33 -4.56 16.61
C ASN A 71 4.95 -5.86 17.37
N GLN A 72 5.88 -6.42 18.15
CA GLN A 72 5.65 -7.64 18.94
C GLN A 72 4.49 -7.54 19.96
N GLN A 73 4.11 -6.31 20.35
CA GLN A 73 2.99 -6.04 21.25
C GLN A 73 1.67 -5.77 20.51
N GLY A 74 1.66 -5.89 19.17
CA GLY A 74 0.50 -5.60 18.33
C GLY A 74 0.26 -4.11 18.07
N VAL A 75 1.14 -3.22 18.56
CA VAL A 75 1.00 -1.77 18.43
C VAL A 75 1.41 -1.34 17.02
N PRO A 76 0.59 -0.55 16.30
CA PRO A 76 0.96 0.04 15.02
C PRO A 76 2.18 0.96 15.15
N VAL A 77 3.15 0.79 14.27
CA VAL A 77 4.37 1.60 14.19
C VAL A 77 4.58 2.05 12.75
N LEU A 78 4.95 3.32 12.59
CA LEU A 78 5.32 3.90 11.31
C LEU A 78 6.76 3.50 10.95
N LEU A 79 6.93 2.84 9.81
CA LEU A 79 8.24 2.61 9.20
C LEU A 79 8.52 3.70 8.16
N ILE A 80 9.73 4.26 8.23
CA ILE A 80 10.23 5.25 7.28
C ILE A 80 11.30 4.56 6.43
N SER A 81 11.07 4.52 5.11
CA SER A 81 11.96 3.91 4.14
C SER A 81 12.58 5.01 3.26
N PRO A 82 13.76 5.54 3.64
CA PRO A 82 14.37 6.66 2.93
C PRO A 82 14.90 6.24 1.56
N VAL A 83 15.21 7.25 0.73
CA VAL A 83 15.97 7.03 -0.51
C VAL A 83 17.44 6.78 -0.20
N TYR A 84 17.91 5.55 -0.37
CA TYR A 84 19.31 5.19 -0.12
C TYR A 84 20.23 5.57 -1.29
N LEU A 85 21.46 6.00 -0.99
CA LEU A 85 22.48 6.27 -2.02
C LEU A 85 22.96 4.99 -2.71
N GLN A 86 23.03 3.89 -1.96
CA GLN A 86 23.45 2.58 -2.45
C GLN A 86 22.56 1.50 -1.85
N SER A 87 22.23 0.50 -2.65
CA SER A 87 21.52 -0.68 -2.17
C SER A 87 22.50 -1.76 -1.74
N THR A 88 22.23 -2.40 -0.61
CA THR A 88 22.83 -3.68 -0.25
C THR A 88 21.76 -4.74 -0.44
N GLY A 89 21.94 -5.63 -1.42
CA GLY A 89 21.01 -6.74 -1.63
C GLY A 89 21.17 -7.84 -0.57
N PRO A 90 20.16 -8.72 -0.42
CA PRO A 90 20.22 -9.83 0.51
C PRO A 90 21.33 -10.83 0.16
N ASN A 91 21.99 -11.40 1.16
CA ASN A 91 23.10 -12.35 0.97
C ASN A 91 22.68 -13.64 0.24
N HIS A 92 21.38 -13.95 0.19
CA HIS A 92 20.83 -15.12 -0.49
C HIS A 92 20.43 -14.84 -1.96
N LEU A 93 20.67 -13.62 -2.45
CA LEU A 93 20.65 -13.31 -3.87
C LEU A 93 22.06 -13.36 -4.45
N SER A 94 22.20 -14.00 -5.60
CA SER A 94 23.40 -13.87 -6.43
C SER A 94 23.50 -12.47 -7.05
N LYS A 95 24.70 -12.08 -7.49
CA LYS A 95 24.91 -10.82 -8.23
C LYS A 95 24.08 -10.75 -9.52
N GLU A 96 23.89 -11.88 -10.19
CA GLU A 96 23.08 -11.96 -11.40
C GLU A 96 21.60 -11.69 -11.09
N GLU A 97 21.07 -12.29 -10.03
CA GLU A 97 19.70 -12.07 -9.57
C GLU A 97 19.46 -10.62 -9.13
N MET A 98 20.40 -10.03 -8.37
CA MET A 98 20.35 -8.62 -8.02
C MET A 98 20.31 -7.74 -9.28
N ASN A 99 21.20 -7.99 -10.24
CA ASN A 99 21.22 -7.27 -11.52
C ASN A 99 19.90 -7.43 -12.30
N LEU A 100 19.26 -8.62 -12.27
CA LEU A 100 17.98 -8.86 -12.92
C LEU A 100 16.87 -7.98 -12.32
N LEU A 101 16.82 -7.86 -11.00
CA LEU A 101 15.85 -7.01 -10.29
C LEU A 101 16.14 -5.51 -10.53
N GLU A 102 17.39 -5.08 -10.35
CA GLU A 102 17.81 -3.68 -10.51
C GLU A 102 17.56 -3.15 -11.93
N SER A 103 17.90 -3.96 -12.94
CA SER A 103 17.68 -3.62 -14.35
C SER A 103 16.22 -3.79 -14.80
N ARG A 104 15.33 -4.23 -13.91
CA ARG A 104 13.94 -4.64 -14.22
C ARG A 104 13.89 -5.68 -15.33
N ARG A 105 14.89 -6.54 -15.45
CA ARG A 105 14.85 -7.77 -16.28
C ARG A 105 13.90 -8.81 -15.69
N GLN A 106 13.76 -8.77 -14.37
CA GLN A 106 12.79 -9.51 -13.60
C GLN A 106 12.19 -8.55 -12.56
N LEU A 107 10.89 -8.62 -12.29
CA LEU A 107 10.25 -7.75 -11.30
C LEU A 107 10.35 -8.31 -9.88
N VAL A 108 10.32 -9.63 -9.76
CA VAL A 108 10.28 -10.35 -8.48
C VAL A 108 11.02 -11.67 -8.61
N ILE A 109 11.77 -12.04 -7.57
CA ILE A 109 12.42 -13.34 -7.42
C ILE A 109 11.85 -14.02 -6.18
N GLU A 110 11.41 -15.26 -6.32
CA GLU A 110 10.95 -16.08 -5.20
C GLU A 110 12.12 -16.92 -4.63
N LYS A 111 12.25 -16.95 -3.31
CA LYS A 111 13.29 -17.74 -2.61
C LYS A 111 12.73 -18.44 -1.39
N GLN A 112 13.27 -19.63 -1.12
CA GLN A 112 13.19 -20.24 0.20
C GLN A 112 14.44 -19.84 0.98
N VAL A 113 14.24 -19.23 2.15
CA VAL A 113 15.30 -18.74 3.03
C VAL A 113 15.11 -19.30 4.43
N THR A 114 16.17 -19.29 5.23
CA THR A 114 16.09 -19.67 6.65
C THR A 114 15.97 -18.41 7.48
N ALA A 115 14.91 -18.31 8.29
CA ALA A 115 14.73 -17.23 9.25
C ALA A 115 15.78 -17.29 10.36
N ILE A 116 15.84 -16.21 11.16
CA ILE A 116 16.77 -16.11 12.30
C ILE A 116 16.51 -17.23 13.33
N ASP A 117 15.25 -17.65 13.50
CA ASP A 117 14.86 -18.74 14.40
C ASP A 117 15.07 -20.15 13.80
N GLY A 118 15.67 -20.24 12.60
CA GLY A 118 15.92 -21.49 11.90
C GLY A 118 14.73 -22.02 11.10
N SER A 119 13.57 -21.37 11.16
CA SER A 119 12.39 -21.81 10.39
C SER A 119 12.53 -21.50 8.90
N PRO A 120 11.99 -22.37 8.01
CA PRO A 120 11.93 -22.05 6.59
C PRO A 120 10.94 -20.93 6.34
N LYS A 121 11.35 -19.92 5.57
CA LYS A 121 10.51 -18.85 5.07
C LYS A 121 10.49 -18.85 3.57
N HIS A 122 9.34 -18.50 3.01
CA HIS A 122 9.16 -18.35 1.59
C HIS A 122 8.98 -16.86 1.30
N VAL A 123 9.91 -16.26 0.57
CA VAL A 123 9.97 -14.81 0.39
C VAL A 123 9.94 -14.43 -1.09
N LEU A 124 9.28 -13.31 -1.35
CA LEU A 124 9.40 -12.56 -2.60
C LEU A 124 10.42 -11.45 -2.41
N ILE A 125 11.31 -11.31 -3.38
CA ILE A 125 12.36 -10.31 -3.37
C ILE A 125 12.16 -9.40 -4.59
N GLU A 126 11.95 -8.12 -4.31
CA GLU A 126 11.74 -7.07 -5.31
C GLU A 126 12.76 -5.95 -5.11
N TYR A 127 12.98 -5.15 -6.15
CA TYR A 127 13.84 -3.96 -6.04
C TYR A 127 13.00 -2.69 -6.21
N ASP A 128 12.91 -1.92 -5.14
CA ASP A 128 12.27 -0.61 -5.10
C ASP A 128 13.25 0.46 -5.59
N ARG A 129 13.05 0.89 -6.84
CA ARG A 129 13.89 1.90 -7.50
C ARG A 129 13.72 3.30 -6.91
N GLU A 130 12.59 3.59 -6.29
CA GLU A 130 12.33 4.91 -5.70
C GLU A 130 13.13 5.07 -4.41
N THR A 131 13.29 3.99 -3.63
CA THR A 131 14.08 4.01 -2.39
C THR A 131 15.47 3.40 -2.54
N ASN A 132 15.83 2.86 -3.71
CA ASN A 132 17.07 2.12 -3.97
C ASN A 132 17.26 0.95 -2.98
N GLN A 133 16.23 0.14 -2.79
CA GLN A 133 16.20 -0.89 -1.75
C GLN A 133 15.66 -2.22 -2.28
N PHE A 134 16.29 -3.32 -1.88
CA PHE A 134 15.70 -4.65 -2.00
C PHE A 134 14.66 -4.89 -0.90
N LEU A 135 13.47 -5.30 -1.29
CA LEU A 135 12.36 -5.60 -0.38
C LEU A 135 12.16 -7.10 -0.33
N GLU A 136 12.12 -7.65 0.88
CA GLU A 136 11.76 -9.04 1.14
C GLU A 136 10.36 -9.09 1.75
N THR A 137 9.47 -9.87 1.14
CA THR A 137 8.10 -10.05 1.59
C THR A 137 7.81 -11.51 1.84
N ASP A 138 7.41 -11.89 3.06
CA ASP A 138 7.02 -13.26 3.37
C ASP A 138 5.69 -13.58 2.67
N VAL A 139 5.66 -14.65 1.87
CA VAL A 139 4.48 -15.10 1.13
C VAL A 139 3.33 -15.39 2.09
N ASN A 140 3.61 -15.81 3.33
CA ASN A 140 2.58 -16.12 4.32
C ASN A 140 1.87 -14.88 4.86
N ASP A 141 2.52 -13.72 4.83
CA ASP A 141 1.96 -12.44 5.29
C ASP A 141 1.05 -11.79 4.22
N LEU A 142 1.05 -12.34 3.00
CA LEU A 142 0.27 -11.80 1.88
C LEU A 142 -1.18 -12.28 1.87
N ILE A 143 -2.06 -11.33 1.55
CA ILE A 143 -3.48 -11.55 1.30
C ILE A 143 -3.70 -11.50 -0.21
N ALA A 144 -4.23 -12.58 -0.78
CA ALA A 144 -4.72 -12.57 -2.14
C ALA A 144 -6.16 -12.03 -2.20
N PRO A 145 -6.54 -11.31 -3.26
CA PRO A 145 -7.94 -11.06 -3.54
C PRO A 145 -8.69 -12.38 -3.75
N GLU A 146 -9.91 -12.46 -3.24
CA GLU A 146 -10.83 -13.54 -3.53
C GLU A 146 -11.53 -13.32 -4.87
N LYS A 147 -11.84 -12.07 -5.21
CA LYS A 147 -12.43 -11.69 -6.50
C LYS A 147 -11.66 -10.54 -7.12
N VAL A 148 -11.59 -10.54 -8.45
CA VAL A 148 -11.08 -9.42 -9.26
C VAL A 148 -12.05 -9.16 -10.39
N ASN A 149 -12.52 -7.92 -10.55
CA ASN A 149 -13.55 -7.53 -11.51
C ASN A 149 -14.81 -8.41 -11.43
N GLY A 150 -15.17 -8.85 -10.22
CA GLY A 150 -16.30 -9.75 -9.96
C GLY A 150 -16.04 -11.23 -10.26
N TYR A 151 -14.89 -11.59 -10.85
CA TYR A 151 -14.51 -12.99 -11.08
C TYR A 151 -13.84 -13.58 -9.85
N GLN A 152 -14.35 -14.73 -9.39
CA GLN A 152 -13.76 -15.49 -8.29
C GLN A 152 -12.40 -16.08 -8.69
N LEU A 153 -11.36 -15.80 -7.91
CA LEU A 153 -10.06 -16.44 -8.07
C LEU A 153 -10.10 -17.85 -7.48
N SER A 154 -9.52 -18.80 -8.22
CA SER A 154 -9.28 -20.15 -7.70
C SER A 154 -8.23 -20.11 -6.58
N LYS A 155 -8.17 -21.18 -5.76
CA LYS A 155 -7.14 -21.30 -4.72
C LYS A 155 -5.73 -21.32 -5.32
N GLU A 156 -5.56 -21.94 -6.48
CA GLU A 156 -4.29 -21.93 -7.21
C GLU A 156 -3.90 -20.52 -7.66
N GLN A 157 -4.85 -19.74 -8.21
CA GLN A 157 -4.59 -18.34 -8.60
C GLN A 157 -4.26 -17.47 -7.38
N GLN A 158 -4.92 -17.68 -6.24
CA GLN A 158 -4.62 -16.95 -5.01
C GLN A 158 -3.19 -17.24 -4.53
N GLU A 159 -2.77 -18.52 -4.53
CA GLU A 159 -1.41 -18.91 -4.15
C GLU A 159 -0.38 -18.39 -5.16
N ASP A 160 -0.65 -18.50 -6.46
CA ASP A 160 0.24 -17.98 -7.51
C ASP A 160 0.40 -16.46 -7.41
N TYR A 161 -0.68 -15.72 -7.12
CA TYR A 161 -0.62 -14.28 -6.86
C TYR A 161 0.27 -13.96 -5.65
N LYS A 162 0.09 -14.68 -4.52
CA LYS A 162 0.93 -14.53 -3.32
C LYS A 162 2.39 -14.91 -3.57
N ARG A 163 2.66 -15.80 -4.52
CA ARG A 163 4.00 -16.18 -4.96
C ARG A 163 4.58 -15.23 -6.01
N GLY A 164 3.94 -14.09 -6.24
CA GLY A 164 4.41 -13.07 -7.18
C GLY A 164 4.34 -13.53 -8.63
N LYS A 165 3.55 -14.55 -8.98
CA LYS A 165 3.31 -14.93 -10.37
C LYS A 165 2.23 -14.04 -10.98
N ILE A 166 2.27 -13.94 -12.31
CA ILE A 166 1.20 -13.32 -13.07
C ILE A 166 0.05 -14.31 -13.17
N ILE A 167 -1.13 -13.89 -12.74
CA ILE A 167 -2.37 -14.63 -12.94
C ILE A 167 -3.21 -13.93 -14.00
N GLU A 168 -4.01 -14.69 -14.75
CA GLU A 168 -4.97 -14.19 -15.74
C GLU A 168 -6.39 -14.63 -15.35
N ILE A 169 -7.35 -13.72 -15.47
CA ILE A 169 -8.78 -13.98 -15.21
C ILE A 169 -9.58 -13.92 -16.52
N PRO A 170 -10.86 -14.36 -16.55
CA PRO A 170 -11.62 -14.54 -17.79
C PRO A 170 -11.78 -13.31 -18.69
N ASP A 171 -11.72 -12.10 -18.15
CA ASP A 171 -11.78 -10.85 -18.93
C ASP A 171 -10.40 -10.41 -19.48
N SER A 172 -9.44 -11.33 -19.51
CA SER A 172 -8.04 -11.13 -19.90
C SER A 172 -7.28 -10.12 -19.02
N THR A 173 -7.81 -9.76 -17.85
CA THR A 173 -7.03 -9.02 -16.85
C THR A 173 -5.93 -9.91 -16.33
N ARG A 174 -4.69 -9.45 -16.45
CA ARG A 174 -3.50 -10.04 -15.87
C ARG A 174 -3.05 -9.20 -14.70
N LEU A 175 -2.72 -9.82 -13.58
CA LEU A 175 -2.28 -9.13 -12.38
C LEU A 175 -1.19 -9.89 -11.62
N GLN A 176 -0.40 -9.15 -10.86
CA GLN A 176 0.73 -9.63 -10.06
C GLN A 176 0.83 -8.80 -8.77
N PHE A 177 1.12 -9.45 -7.65
CA PHE A 177 1.46 -8.76 -6.41
C PHE A 177 2.73 -7.91 -6.57
N THR A 178 2.81 -6.78 -5.85
CA THR A 178 4.06 -6.05 -5.65
C THR A 178 4.06 -5.31 -4.30
N ALA A 179 5.19 -5.34 -3.59
CA ALA A 179 5.43 -4.54 -2.39
C ALA A 179 6.03 -3.16 -2.69
N THR A 180 6.40 -2.90 -3.95
CA THR A 180 7.10 -1.66 -4.36
C THR A 180 6.15 -0.47 -4.60
N ASP A 181 4.84 -0.71 -4.66
CA ASP A 181 3.84 0.28 -5.07
C ASP A 181 2.69 0.42 -4.06
N SER A 182 2.10 1.62 -3.98
CA SER A 182 1.01 1.92 -3.05
C SER A 182 -0.29 1.19 -3.35
N GLN A 183 -0.48 0.78 -4.59
CA GLN A 183 -1.61 -0.07 -4.98
C GLN A 183 -1.40 -1.53 -4.56
N GLY A 184 -0.17 -1.96 -4.24
CA GLY A 184 0.13 -3.35 -3.84
C GLY A 184 0.01 -4.38 -4.95
N MET A 185 -0.25 -3.94 -6.18
CA MET A 185 -0.43 -4.80 -7.35
C MET A 185 -0.05 -4.09 -8.64
N ARG A 186 0.21 -4.90 -9.67
CA ARG A 186 0.39 -4.48 -11.06
C ARG A 186 -0.63 -5.20 -11.92
N ALA A 187 -1.08 -4.54 -12.98
CA ALA A 187 -1.99 -5.16 -13.93
C ALA A 187 -1.73 -4.70 -15.36
N ASN A 188 -2.29 -5.39 -16.34
CA ASN A 188 -2.39 -4.91 -17.73
C ASN A 188 -3.59 -3.94 -17.93
N LYS A 189 -4.29 -3.56 -16.86
CA LYS A 189 -5.34 -2.54 -16.84
C LYS A 189 -4.97 -1.43 -15.86
N MET A 190 -5.48 -0.24 -16.11
CA MET A 190 -5.25 0.94 -15.25
C MET A 190 -6.14 0.95 -14.01
N GLU A 191 -7.27 0.25 -14.08
CA GLU A 191 -8.26 0.17 -13.02
C GLU A 191 -8.84 -1.24 -12.88
N LEU A 192 -9.17 -1.61 -11.65
CA LEU A 192 -9.88 -2.85 -11.33
C LEU A 192 -10.52 -2.74 -9.95
N ILE A 193 -11.43 -3.67 -9.65
CA ILE A 193 -11.99 -3.85 -8.31
C ILE A 193 -11.54 -5.20 -7.79
N ALA A 194 -10.94 -5.21 -6.61
CA ALA A 194 -10.58 -6.45 -5.92
C ALA A 194 -11.32 -6.58 -4.59
N THR A 195 -11.81 -7.78 -4.31
CA THR A 195 -12.48 -8.10 -3.04
C THR A 195 -11.59 -9.02 -2.23
N ILE A 196 -11.36 -8.69 -0.97
CA ILE A 196 -10.73 -9.58 0.02
C ILE A 196 -11.74 -9.88 1.12
N THR A 197 -11.60 -11.02 1.78
CA THR A 197 -12.41 -11.34 2.96
C THR A 197 -11.55 -11.26 4.21
N ILE A 198 -11.95 -10.42 5.17
CA ILE A 198 -11.31 -10.30 6.47
C ILE A 198 -12.38 -10.56 7.54
N ASN A 199 -12.14 -11.53 8.42
CA ASN A 199 -13.07 -11.91 9.50
C ASN A 199 -14.50 -12.21 9.01
N GLY A 200 -14.64 -12.78 7.81
CA GLY A 200 -15.92 -13.11 7.20
C GLY A 200 -16.65 -11.92 6.56
N GLN A 201 -16.05 -10.72 6.55
CA GLN A 201 -16.58 -9.55 5.86
C GLN A 201 -15.83 -9.33 4.54
N GLU A 202 -16.58 -9.14 3.46
CA GLU A 202 -16.03 -8.74 2.16
C GLU A 202 -15.65 -7.26 2.19
N ILE A 203 -14.40 -6.96 1.82
CA ILE A 203 -13.88 -5.61 1.66
C ILE A 203 -13.59 -5.40 0.18
N TYR A 204 -14.30 -4.45 -0.41
CA TYR A 204 -14.14 -4.06 -1.81
C TYR A 204 -13.12 -2.93 -1.90
N ASN A 205 -12.13 -3.10 -2.77
CA ASN A 205 -11.08 -2.13 -2.99
C ASN A 205 -11.07 -1.75 -4.48
N SER A 206 -11.22 -0.46 -4.76
CA SER A 206 -10.97 0.10 -6.08
C SER A 206 -9.50 0.47 -6.23
N PHE A 207 -8.92 0.08 -7.36
CA PHE A 207 -7.54 0.41 -7.72
C PHE A 207 -7.57 1.24 -8.98
N TYR A 208 -6.75 2.29 -9.00
CA TYR A 208 -6.62 3.22 -10.12
C TYR A 208 -5.15 3.52 -10.37
N ASN A 209 -4.81 3.90 -11.61
CA ASN A 209 -3.45 4.22 -12.03
C ASN A 209 -2.45 3.08 -11.76
N LEU A 210 -2.89 1.84 -11.94
CA LEU A 210 -2.06 0.67 -11.72
C LEU A 210 -0.84 0.68 -12.63
N LYS A 211 0.34 0.41 -12.05
CA LYS A 211 1.57 0.24 -12.83
C LYS A 211 1.46 -1.03 -13.68
N THR A 212 1.95 -0.95 -14.92
CA THR A 212 1.88 -2.07 -15.85
C THR A 212 2.78 -3.23 -15.45
N LEU A 213 2.41 -4.42 -15.92
CA LEU A 213 3.29 -5.59 -15.98
C LEU A 213 4.42 -5.33 -17.00
N ARG A 214 5.60 -5.89 -16.75
CA ARG A 214 6.81 -5.65 -17.57
C ARG A 214 6.65 -6.12 -19.02
N ASP A 215 6.13 -7.34 -19.21
CA ASP A 215 6.05 -7.97 -20.54
C ASP A 215 4.84 -7.48 -21.35
N TYR A 216 4.00 -6.61 -20.75
CA TYR A 216 2.71 -6.20 -21.31
C TYR A 216 2.55 -4.69 -21.40
N SER A 217 3.65 -3.91 -21.37
CA SER A 217 3.59 -2.45 -21.54
C SER A 217 3.00 -2.02 -22.89
N HIS A 218 2.91 -2.93 -23.86
CA HIS A 218 2.33 -2.73 -25.19
C HIS A 218 0.97 -3.43 -25.38
N ASP A 219 0.53 -4.24 -24.40
CA ASP A 219 -0.71 -5.03 -24.46
C ASP A 219 -1.86 -4.37 -23.67
N TYR A 220 -1.79 -3.05 -23.48
CA TYR A 220 -2.94 -2.31 -22.97
C TYR A 220 -4.07 -2.42 -24.00
N GLN A 221 -5.05 -3.26 -23.70
CA GLN A 221 -6.26 -3.40 -24.48
C GLN A 221 -7.42 -2.83 -23.67
N GLU A 222 -7.93 -1.67 -24.09
CA GLU A 222 -9.23 -1.17 -23.63
C GLU A 222 -10.30 -2.11 -24.15
N HIS A 223 -10.62 -3.13 -23.35
CA HIS A 223 -11.84 -3.89 -23.51
C HIS A 223 -12.98 -3.13 -22.84
N PRO A 224 -14.18 -3.07 -23.45
CA PRO A 224 -15.34 -2.50 -22.78
C PRO A 224 -15.56 -3.21 -21.44
N PRO A 225 -16.06 -2.49 -20.41
CA PRO A 225 -16.25 -3.07 -19.09
C PRO A 225 -17.19 -4.27 -19.16
N THR A 226 -16.79 -5.37 -18.54
CA THR A 226 -17.61 -6.59 -18.48
C THR A 226 -18.78 -6.40 -17.52
N ASN A 227 -19.85 -7.19 -17.69
CA ASN A 227 -20.97 -7.20 -16.73
C ASN A 227 -20.50 -7.56 -15.30
N ALA A 228 -19.48 -8.42 -15.18
CA ALA A 228 -18.90 -8.78 -13.89
C ALA A 228 -18.24 -7.57 -13.21
N TYR A 229 -17.49 -6.76 -13.97
CA TYR A 229 -16.92 -5.51 -13.48
C TYR A 229 -18.01 -4.50 -13.08
N LEU A 230 -19.02 -4.29 -13.93
CA LEU A 230 -20.11 -3.35 -13.64
C LEU A 230 -20.89 -3.73 -12.38
N ASN A 231 -21.13 -5.02 -12.16
CA ASN A 231 -21.76 -5.51 -10.93
C ASN A 231 -20.85 -5.30 -9.70
N ALA A 232 -19.54 -5.54 -9.83
CA ALA A 232 -18.59 -5.27 -8.75
C ALA A 232 -18.53 -3.77 -8.40
N LEU A 233 -18.62 -2.90 -9.40
CA LEU A 233 -18.68 -1.45 -9.23
C LEU A 233 -19.97 -1.02 -8.51
N ALA A 234 -21.12 -1.56 -8.90
CA ALA A 234 -22.39 -1.28 -8.24
C ALA A 234 -22.39 -1.71 -6.75
N ASN A 235 -21.77 -2.86 -6.44
CA ASN A 235 -21.61 -3.31 -5.05
C ASN A 235 -20.70 -2.36 -4.24
N LEU A 236 -19.58 -1.93 -4.82
CA LEU A 236 -18.69 -0.96 -4.19
C LEU A 236 -19.43 0.35 -3.87
N GLN A 237 -20.17 0.89 -4.84
CA GLN A 237 -20.96 2.11 -4.68
C GLN A 237 -22.03 1.97 -3.58
N THR A 238 -22.67 0.81 -3.48
CA THR A 238 -23.67 0.56 -2.43
C THR A 238 -23.04 0.61 -1.04
N ILE A 239 -21.86 0.00 -0.86
CA ILE A 239 -21.12 0.00 0.41
C ILE A 239 -20.65 1.41 0.77
N GLU A 240 -20.17 2.18 -0.21
CA GLU A 240 -19.76 3.58 -0.01
C GLU A 240 -20.94 4.46 0.43
N MET A 241 -22.15 4.23 -0.10
CA MET A 241 -23.36 4.95 0.30
C MET A 241 -23.89 4.53 1.69
N GLU A 242 -23.61 3.31 2.15
CA GLU A 242 -24.00 2.81 3.47
C GLU A 242 -23.05 3.25 4.59
N GLN A 243 -21.86 3.78 4.27
CA GLN A 243 -20.98 4.39 5.27
C GLN A 243 -21.59 5.73 5.72
N PRO A 244 -21.75 5.98 7.04
CA PRO A 244 -22.30 7.24 7.52
C PRO A 244 -21.43 8.39 7.04
N ILE A 245 -22.03 9.33 6.32
CA ILE A 245 -21.44 10.65 6.07
C ILE A 245 -21.21 11.26 7.45
N VAL A 246 -19.96 11.27 7.93
CA VAL A 246 -19.61 12.11 9.06
C VAL A 246 -19.82 13.54 8.57
N PRO A 247 -20.79 14.29 9.11
CA PRO A 247 -20.97 15.67 8.71
C PRO A 247 -19.68 16.42 9.02
N ASP A 248 -19.18 17.15 8.04
CA ASP A 248 -18.11 18.12 8.21
C ASP A 248 -18.49 19.00 9.40
N ILE A 249 -17.78 18.86 10.52
CA ILE A 249 -18.01 19.70 11.69
C ILE A 249 -17.51 21.07 11.30
N GLN A 250 -18.42 21.91 10.79
CA GLN A 250 -18.14 23.33 10.61
C GLN A 250 -17.68 23.87 11.96
N PRO A 251 -16.50 24.50 12.05
CA PRO A 251 -16.11 25.17 13.27
C PRO A 251 -17.11 26.31 13.49
N ASP A 252 -17.81 26.28 14.62
CA ASP A 252 -18.58 27.40 15.11
C ASP A 252 -17.66 28.62 15.17
N VAL A 253 -17.87 29.54 14.22
CA VAL A 253 -17.22 30.84 14.24
C VAL A 253 -17.90 31.65 15.33
N GLU A 254 -17.39 31.57 16.55
CA GLU A 254 -17.65 32.58 17.56
C GLU A 254 -17.01 33.90 17.10
N THR A 255 -17.82 34.75 16.47
CA THR A 255 -17.47 36.16 16.23
C THR A 255 -17.29 36.89 17.57
N PRO A 256 -16.15 37.53 17.84
CA PRO A 256 -16.03 38.40 19.00
C PRO A 256 -16.80 39.71 18.72
N SER A 257 -17.91 39.90 19.43
CA SER A 257 -18.63 41.18 19.48
C SER A 257 -17.79 42.22 20.21
N ASN A 258 -17.09 43.03 19.42
CA ASN A 258 -16.26 44.13 19.87
C ASN A 258 -17.16 45.37 20.09
N THR A 259 -17.68 45.57 21.30
CA THR A 259 -18.32 46.84 21.69
C THR A 259 -17.41 47.63 22.61
N TYR A 260 -16.72 48.61 22.02
CA TYR A 260 -16.13 49.73 22.73
C TYR A 260 -17.25 50.59 23.31
N HIS A 261 -17.38 50.63 24.65
CA HIS A 261 -18.05 51.73 25.33
C HIS A 261 -17.03 52.72 25.86
N ARG A 262 -16.98 53.89 25.20
CA ARG A 262 -16.47 55.15 25.77
C ARG A 262 -17.60 55.87 26.50
N SER A 263 -17.38 56.16 27.77
CA SER A 263 -17.92 57.34 28.49
C SER A 263 -17.27 57.36 29.88
N ARG A 264 -16.30 58.26 30.09
CA ARG A 264 -16.41 59.54 30.84
C ARG A 264 -16.49 59.36 32.35
#